data_AF-A0A7S2FKT0-F1
#
_entry.id   AF-A0A7S2FKT0-F1
#
_cell.length_a   1.000
_cell.length_b   1.000
_cell.length_c   1.000
_cell.angle_alpha   90.00
_cell.angle_beta   90.00
_cell.angle_gamma   90.00
#
_symmetry.space_group_name_H-M   'P 1'
#
loop_
_entity.id
_entity.type
_entity.pdbx_description
1 polymer ?
#
loop_
_entity_poly.entity_id
_entity_poly.type
_entity_poly.pdbx_seq_one_letter_code
_entity_poly.pdbx_strand_id
1 'polypeptide(L)'
;RVWLPWLRATSELCCTSRPAVRDASVVALQRALLHSEVRGESAEVWSAAFEAVVFPLLSDLLQRTVRGELDDERLMLRAVTLLSKAFLHHLATLLTLPAFTRLWLRALELLQSFLKANSELLQEAVPETLKNMLLVMSTAGAFEPGGPAGHADQSLASITKAVIDGFCPELCSGADLASIWGGQSHIPGGQSHIPGQSHIPASDQVTK
;
A
#
# COMPACT_ATOMS: atom_id res chain seq x y z
N ARG A 1 3.21 15.70 -22.01
CA ARG A 1 4.58 15.16 -21.80
C ARG A 1 4.74 13.92 -22.69
N VAL A 2 5.88 13.74 -23.37
CA VAL A 2 6.05 12.74 -24.44
C VAL A 2 6.07 11.29 -23.91
N TRP A 3 6.44 11.08 -22.65
CA TRP A 3 6.55 9.75 -22.04
C TRP A 3 5.19 9.09 -21.70
N LEU A 4 4.15 9.87 -21.36
CA LEU A 4 2.84 9.30 -20.99
C LEU A 4 2.13 8.63 -22.17
N PRO A 5 2.06 9.23 -23.38
CA PRO A 5 1.58 8.54 -24.58
C PRO A 5 2.37 7.26 -24.89
N TRP A 6 3.70 7.28 -24.68
CA TRP A 6 4.53 6.10 -24.87
C TRP A 6 4.23 4.98 -23.88
N LEU A 7 4.01 5.32 -22.60
CA LEU A 7 3.58 4.34 -21.59
C LEU A 7 2.23 3.72 -21.94
N ARG A 8 1.26 4.53 -22.41
CA ARG A 8 -0.04 4.03 -22.88
C ARG A 8 0.13 3.04 -24.03
N ALA A 9 0.86 3.42 -25.08
CA ALA A 9 1.11 2.54 -26.21
C ALA A 9 1.81 1.24 -25.78
N THR A 10 2.78 1.33 -24.86
CA THR A 10 3.48 0.14 -24.33
C THR A 10 2.55 -0.73 -23.48
N SER A 11 1.63 -0.14 -22.72
CA SER A 11 0.66 -0.88 -21.92
C SER A 11 -0.32 -1.68 -22.78
N GLU A 12 -0.73 -1.16 -23.94
CA GLU A 12 -1.58 -1.91 -24.89
C GLU A 12 -0.85 -3.17 -25.41
N LEU A 13 0.47 -3.07 -25.61
CA LEU A 13 1.29 -4.21 -26.04
C LEU A 13 1.45 -5.29 -24.96
N CYS A 14 1.28 -4.96 -23.67
CA CYS A 14 1.26 -5.95 -22.60
C CYS A 14 0.08 -6.93 -22.69
N CYS A 15 -0.97 -6.59 -23.44
CA CYS A 15 -2.16 -7.42 -23.63
C CYS A 15 -2.19 -8.14 -24.99
N THR A 16 -1.07 -8.14 -25.73
CA THR A 16 -0.99 -8.84 -27.02
C THR A 16 -0.99 -10.36 -26.86
N SER A 17 -1.50 -11.06 -27.88
CA SER A 17 -1.54 -12.53 -27.95
C SER A 17 -0.15 -13.16 -28.10
N ARG A 18 0.88 -12.39 -28.46
CA ARG A 18 2.27 -12.87 -28.64
C ARG A 18 3.05 -12.81 -27.31
N PRO A 19 3.39 -13.94 -26.68
CA PRO A 19 4.04 -13.94 -25.36
C PRO A 19 5.37 -13.17 -25.31
N ALA A 20 6.21 -13.29 -26.34
CA ALA A 20 7.49 -12.58 -26.39
C ALA A 20 7.34 -11.05 -26.41
N VAL A 21 6.33 -10.54 -27.13
CA VAL A 21 6.05 -9.10 -27.21
C VAL A 21 5.48 -8.61 -25.89
N ARG A 22 4.57 -9.37 -25.30
CA ARG A 22 4.01 -9.09 -23.97
C ARG A 22 5.10 -8.99 -22.91
N ASP A 23 5.98 -9.99 -22.83
CA ASP A 23 7.05 -10.04 -21.85
C ASP A 23 8.02 -8.87 -22.00
N ALA A 24 8.43 -8.58 -23.23
CA ALA A 24 9.27 -7.42 -23.52
C ALA A 24 8.58 -6.09 -23.13
N SER A 25 7.27 -5.98 -23.38
CA SER A 25 6.48 -4.78 -23.08
C SER A 25 6.32 -4.56 -21.57
N VAL A 26 6.05 -5.62 -20.80
CA VAL A 26 5.97 -5.55 -19.33
C VAL A 26 7.31 -5.11 -18.75
N VAL A 27 8.43 -5.66 -19.24
CA VAL A 27 9.78 -5.26 -18.80
C VAL A 27 10.07 -3.81 -19.17
N ALA A 28 9.75 -3.38 -20.39
CA ALA A 28 9.94 -2.00 -20.83
C ALA A 28 9.11 -1.03 -19.97
N LEU A 29 7.86 -1.38 -19.67
CA LEU A 29 6.96 -0.59 -18.85
C LEU A 29 7.47 -0.48 -17.40
N GLN A 30 7.90 -1.59 -16.80
CA GLN A 30 8.53 -1.60 -15.47
C GLN A 30 9.75 -0.67 -15.43
N ARG A 31 10.64 -0.78 -16.41
CA ARG A 31 11.85 0.04 -16.47
C ARG A 31 11.51 1.53 -16.59
N ALA A 32 10.54 1.88 -17.43
CA ALA A 32 10.14 3.26 -17.63
C ALA A 32 9.45 3.87 -16.39
N LEU A 33 8.60 3.11 -15.71
CA LEU A 33 7.93 3.55 -14.47
C LEU A 33 8.90 3.70 -13.29
N LEU A 34 10.01 2.97 -13.30
CA LEU A 34 11.02 2.98 -12.23
C LEU A 34 12.28 3.79 -12.58
N HIS A 35 12.33 4.41 -13.77
CA HIS A 35 13.53 5.10 -14.24
C HIS A 35 13.79 6.38 -13.44
N SER A 36 15.02 6.57 -12.97
CA SER A 36 15.42 7.68 -12.09
C SER A 36 15.20 9.06 -12.70
N GLU A 37 15.31 9.21 -14.02
CA GLU A 37 15.14 10.51 -14.68
C GLU A 37 13.69 11.02 -14.72
N VAL A 38 12.71 10.16 -14.43
CA VAL A 38 11.29 10.55 -14.32
C VAL A 38 10.93 10.94 -12.87
N ARG A 39 11.83 10.75 -11.90
CA ARG A 39 11.57 11.04 -10.47
C ARG A 39 11.30 12.51 -10.15
N GLY A 40 11.68 13.44 -11.03
CA GLY A 40 11.41 14.88 -10.84
C GLY A 40 9.97 15.30 -11.16
N GLU A 41 9.11 14.36 -11.58
CA GLU A 41 7.72 14.64 -11.91
C GLU A 41 6.85 14.86 -10.65
N SER A 42 5.84 15.71 -10.78
CA SER A 42 4.95 16.03 -9.66
C SER A 42 4.02 14.87 -9.32
N ALA A 43 3.44 14.92 -8.13
CA ALA A 43 2.55 13.87 -7.64
C ALA A 43 1.29 13.73 -8.54
N GLU A 44 0.78 14.82 -9.10
CA GLU A 44 -0.38 14.83 -9.99
C GLU A 44 -0.07 14.08 -11.29
N VAL A 45 1.15 14.25 -11.81
CA VAL A 45 1.59 13.57 -13.03
C VAL A 45 1.69 12.07 -12.80
N TRP A 46 2.25 11.64 -11.66
CA TRP A 46 2.28 10.24 -11.29
C TRP A 46 0.89 9.66 -11.06
N SER A 47 0.02 10.36 -10.33
CA SER A 47 -1.37 9.96 -10.15
C SER A 47 -2.07 9.77 -11.51
N ALA A 48 -1.89 10.68 -12.45
CA ALA A 48 -2.45 10.55 -13.79
C ALA A 48 -1.85 9.37 -14.58
N ALA A 49 -0.57 9.07 -14.40
CA ALA A 49 0.06 7.90 -15.00
C ALA A 49 -0.50 6.58 -14.43
N PHE A 50 -0.74 6.50 -13.12
CA PHE A 50 -1.42 5.35 -12.52
C PHE A 50 -2.83 5.18 -13.06
N GLU A 51 -3.63 6.25 -13.04
CA GLU A 51 -5.04 6.18 -13.48
C GLU A 51 -5.20 5.93 -14.98
N ALA A 52 -4.30 6.45 -15.81
CA ALA A 52 -4.45 6.34 -17.26
C ALA A 52 -3.63 5.21 -17.91
N VAL A 53 -2.73 4.55 -17.16
CA VAL A 53 -1.87 3.49 -17.71
C VAL A 53 -1.87 2.25 -16.82
N VAL A 54 -1.43 2.38 -15.57
CA VAL A 54 -1.19 1.21 -14.70
C VAL A 54 -2.51 0.53 -14.35
N PHE A 55 -3.50 1.28 -13.87
CA PHE A 55 -4.79 0.70 -13.49
C PHE A 55 -5.58 0.12 -14.66
N PRO A 56 -5.69 0.79 -15.83
CA PRO A 56 -6.32 0.21 -17.01
C PRO A 56 -5.61 -1.05 -17.50
N LEU A 57 -4.28 -1.07 -17.50
CA LEU A 57 -3.50 -2.25 -17.87
C LEU A 57 -3.84 -3.45 -16.99
N LEU A 58 -3.78 -3.27 -15.66
CA LEU A 58 -4.09 -4.34 -14.72
C LEU A 58 -5.54 -4.83 -14.86
N SER A 59 -6.47 -3.91 -15.09
CA SER A 59 -7.88 -4.24 -15.29
C SER A 59 -8.10 -5.06 -16.56
N ASP A 60 -7.47 -4.66 -17.68
CA ASP A 60 -7.59 -5.36 -18.97
C ASP A 60 -6.96 -6.76 -18.90
N LEU A 61 -5.77 -6.88 -18.28
CA LEU A 61 -5.14 -8.17 -18.04
C LEU A 61 -6.04 -9.12 -17.25
N LEU A 62 -6.58 -8.64 -16.13
CA LEU A 62 -7.50 -9.44 -15.30
C LEU A 62 -8.77 -9.82 -16.07
N GLN A 63 -9.37 -8.87 -16.79
CA GLN A 63 -10.61 -9.10 -17.53
C GLN A 63 -10.41 -10.16 -18.62
N ARG A 64 -9.29 -10.12 -19.34
CA ARG A 64 -8.95 -11.11 -20.37
C ARG A 64 -8.69 -12.50 -19.76
N THR A 65 -8.06 -12.56 -18.59
CA THR A 65 -7.91 -13.84 -17.88
C THR A 65 -9.26 -14.41 -17.48
N VAL A 66 -10.15 -13.60 -16.90
CA VAL A 66 -11.49 -14.06 -16.50
C VAL A 66 -12.33 -14.53 -17.70
N ARG A 67 -12.10 -13.95 -18.89
CA ARG A 67 -12.73 -14.38 -20.16
C ARG A 67 -12.08 -15.63 -20.78
N GLY A 68 -10.99 -16.13 -20.21
CA GLY A 68 -10.22 -17.26 -20.77
C GLY A 68 -9.41 -16.90 -22.03
N GLU A 69 -9.23 -15.61 -22.32
CA GLU A 69 -8.45 -15.13 -23.47
C GLU A 69 -6.94 -15.11 -23.16
N LEU A 70 -6.58 -15.04 -21.88
CA LEU A 70 -5.20 -15.08 -21.38
C LEU A 70 -5.11 -16.07 -20.23
N ASP A 71 -4.40 -17.18 -20.42
CA ASP A 71 -4.09 -18.13 -19.37
C ASP A 71 -2.59 -18.04 -19.02
N ASP A 72 -2.23 -16.97 -18.32
CA ASP A 72 -0.85 -16.71 -17.91
C ASP A 72 -0.81 -16.16 -16.48
N GLU A 73 -0.78 -17.08 -15.52
CA GLU A 73 -0.69 -16.74 -14.09
C GLU A 73 0.60 -15.97 -13.75
N ARG A 74 1.68 -16.23 -14.47
CA ARG A 74 2.96 -15.52 -14.27
C ARG A 74 2.84 -14.06 -14.69
N LEU A 75 2.12 -13.77 -15.77
CA LEU A 75 1.80 -12.42 -16.19
C LEU A 75 0.97 -11.68 -15.13
N MET A 76 -0.04 -12.35 -14.55
CA MET A 76 -0.85 -11.74 -13.49
C MET A 76 0.01 -11.41 -12.26
N LEU A 77 0.90 -12.32 -11.85
CA LEU A 77 1.83 -12.08 -10.75
C LEU A 77 2.79 -10.91 -11.05
N ARG A 78 3.29 -10.83 -12.29
CA ARG A 78 4.11 -9.69 -12.76
C ARG A 78 3.32 -8.38 -12.72
N ALA A 79 2.03 -8.39 -13.01
CA ALA A 79 1.17 -7.21 -12.97
C ALA A 79 0.93 -6.72 -11.52
N VAL A 80 0.63 -7.64 -10.59
CA VAL A 80 0.53 -7.35 -9.15
C VAL A 80 1.85 -6.78 -8.62
N THR A 81 2.97 -7.39 -9.01
CA THR A 81 4.33 -6.93 -8.66
C THR A 81 4.66 -5.56 -9.26
N LEU A 82 4.21 -5.30 -10.50
CA LEU A 82 4.41 -4.00 -11.15
C LEU A 82 3.67 -2.91 -10.39
N LEU A 83 2.39 -3.13 -10.04
CA LEU A 83 1.61 -2.19 -9.27
C LEU A 83 2.28 -1.89 -7.93
N SER A 84 2.64 -2.93 -7.16
CA SER A 84 3.23 -2.73 -5.83
C SER A 84 4.55 -1.98 -5.91
N LYS A 85 5.46 -2.40 -6.79
CA LYS A 85 6.78 -1.76 -6.94
C LYS A 85 6.67 -0.33 -7.43
N ALA A 86 5.86 -0.06 -8.46
CA ALA A 86 5.72 1.30 -8.99
C ALA A 86 5.06 2.22 -7.95
N PHE A 87 4.02 1.76 -7.27
CA PHE A 87 3.30 2.56 -6.27
C PHE A 87 4.20 2.91 -5.09
N LEU A 88 4.92 1.92 -4.55
CA LEU A 88 5.86 2.13 -3.45
C LEU A 88 7.07 2.98 -3.85
N HIS A 89 7.56 2.84 -5.09
CA HIS A 89 8.68 3.64 -5.59
C HIS A 89 8.36 5.14 -5.58
N HIS A 90 7.13 5.51 -5.90
CA HIS A 90 6.67 6.91 -5.95
C HIS A 90 5.91 7.33 -4.69
N LEU A 91 5.87 6.48 -3.66
CA LEU A 91 5.02 6.67 -2.48
C LEU A 91 5.26 8.02 -1.80
N ALA A 92 6.52 8.38 -1.56
CA ALA A 92 6.86 9.64 -0.90
C ALA A 92 6.28 10.87 -1.65
N THR A 93 6.33 10.85 -2.97
CA THR A 93 5.73 11.88 -3.82
C THR A 93 4.20 11.78 -3.82
N LEU A 94 3.64 10.57 -3.92
CA LEU A 94 2.19 10.37 -3.93
C LEU A 94 1.51 10.78 -2.61
N LEU A 95 2.18 10.61 -1.47
CA LEU A 95 1.66 11.02 -0.15
C LEU A 95 1.43 12.53 -0.06
N THR A 96 2.05 13.36 -0.92
CA THR A 96 1.78 14.80 -0.96
C THR A 96 0.47 15.15 -1.68
N LEU A 97 -0.20 14.18 -2.30
CA LEU A 97 -1.47 14.42 -3.01
C LEU A 97 -2.62 14.61 -2.02
N PRO A 98 -3.42 15.68 -2.19
CA PRO A 98 -4.67 15.83 -1.44
C PRO A 98 -5.66 14.67 -1.67
N ALA A 99 -5.59 14.03 -2.84
CA ALA A 99 -6.45 12.92 -3.24
C ALA A 99 -5.78 11.53 -3.10
N PHE A 100 -4.68 11.41 -2.36
CA PHE A 100 -3.95 10.14 -2.20
C PHE A 100 -4.85 8.99 -1.78
N THR A 101 -5.75 9.22 -0.81
CA THR A 101 -6.68 8.20 -0.31
C THR A 101 -7.48 7.56 -1.44
N ARG A 102 -7.97 8.34 -2.41
CA ARG A 102 -8.71 7.81 -3.57
C ARG A 102 -7.81 6.94 -4.46
N LEU A 103 -6.58 7.40 -4.70
CA LEU A 103 -5.61 6.65 -5.51
C LEU A 103 -5.25 5.31 -4.86
N TRP A 104 -5.04 5.31 -3.54
CA TRP A 104 -4.75 4.12 -2.75
C TRP A 104 -5.91 3.13 -2.77
N LEU A 105 -7.15 3.59 -2.51
CA LEU A 105 -8.33 2.75 -2.56
C LEU A 105 -8.51 2.09 -3.93
N ARG A 106 -8.21 2.81 -5.01
CA ARG A 106 -8.26 2.25 -6.36
C ARG A 106 -7.23 1.13 -6.57
N ALA A 107 -6.04 1.25 -5.97
CA ALA A 107 -5.05 0.16 -5.98
C ALA A 107 -5.54 -1.06 -5.17
N LEU A 108 -6.17 -0.84 -4.01
CA LEU A 108 -6.77 -1.92 -3.21
C LEU A 108 -7.90 -2.65 -3.95
N GLU A 109 -8.79 -1.93 -4.63
CA GLU A 109 -9.87 -2.52 -5.45
C GLU A 109 -9.32 -3.45 -6.53
N LEU A 110 -8.20 -3.06 -7.16
CA LEU A 110 -7.54 -3.91 -8.14
C LEU A 110 -6.97 -5.16 -7.47
N LEU A 111 -6.21 -5.03 -6.38
CA LEU A 111 -5.67 -6.18 -5.64
C LEU A 111 -6.78 -7.14 -5.18
N GLN A 112 -7.89 -6.61 -4.68
CA GLN A 112 -9.07 -7.40 -4.35
C GLN A 112 -9.62 -8.15 -5.57
N SER A 113 -9.65 -7.50 -6.73
CA SER A 113 -10.13 -8.12 -7.97
C SER A 113 -9.20 -9.25 -8.44
N PHE A 114 -7.88 -9.09 -8.27
CA PHE A 114 -6.90 -10.15 -8.53
C PHE A 114 -7.03 -11.32 -7.54
N LEU A 115 -7.34 -11.07 -6.27
CA LEU A 115 -7.57 -12.13 -5.29
C LEU A 115 -8.80 -13.00 -5.64
N LYS A 116 -9.81 -12.38 -6.27
CA LYS A 116 -11.01 -13.06 -6.77
C LYS A 116 -10.78 -13.83 -8.06
N ALA A 117 -9.61 -13.68 -8.71
CA ALA A 117 -9.25 -14.57 -9.80
C ALA A 117 -9.09 -16.00 -9.24
N ASN A 118 -9.65 -16.99 -9.92
CA ASN A 118 -9.63 -18.38 -9.49
C ASN A 118 -8.22 -19.02 -9.70
N SER A 119 -7.20 -18.45 -9.06
CA SER A 119 -5.79 -18.84 -9.16
C SER A 119 -5.19 -18.92 -7.77
N GLU A 120 -4.74 -20.12 -7.37
CA GLU A 120 -4.10 -20.36 -6.07
C GLU A 120 -2.86 -19.49 -5.89
N LEU A 121 -2.09 -19.30 -6.97
CA LEU A 121 -0.90 -18.46 -6.97
C LEU A 121 -1.21 -17.01 -6.57
N LEU A 122 -2.33 -16.45 -7.07
CA LEU A 122 -2.75 -15.09 -6.74
C LEU A 122 -3.35 -15.01 -5.33
N GLN A 123 -4.04 -16.06 -4.88
CA GLN A 123 -4.59 -16.14 -3.53
C GLN A 123 -3.49 -16.08 -2.46
N GLU A 124 -2.29 -16.60 -2.74
CA GLU A 124 -1.14 -16.48 -1.85
C GLU A 124 -0.34 -15.18 -2.07
N ALA A 125 -0.07 -14.82 -3.33
CA ALA A 125 0.83 -13.71 -3.64
C ALA A 125 0.23 -12.32 -3.37
N VAL A 126 -1.09 -12.14 -3.54
CA VAL A 126 -1.75 -10.85 -3.34
C VAL A 126 -1.73 -10.42 -1.86
N PRO A 127 -2.14 -11.27 -0.88
CA PRO A 127 -2.06 -10.91 0.53
C PRO A 127 -0.63 -10.59 0.98
N GLU A 128 0.35 -11.37 0.53
CA GLU A 128 1.77 -11.13 0.87
C GLU A 128 2.27 -9.81 0.26
N THR A 129 1.91 -9.52 -0.99
CA THR A 129 2.24 -8.25 -1.63
C THR A 129 1.61 -7.08 -0.89
N LEU A 130 0.33 -7.20 -0.53
CA LEU A 130 -0.41 -6.16 0.19
C LEU A 130 0.17 -5.92 1.59
N LYS A 131 0.51 -6.97 2.34
CA LYS A 131 1.21 -6.89 3.62
C LYS A 131 2.48 -6.05 3.51
N ASN A 132 3.32 -6.37 2.53
CA ASN A 132 4.59 -5.67 2.30
C ASN A 132 4.37 -4.20 1.91
N MET A 133 3.34 -3.90 1.11
CA MET A 133 2.97 -2.51 0.79
C MET A 133 2.55 -1.73 2.03
N LEU A 134 1.69 -2.31 2.89
CA LEU A 134 1.23 -1.66 4.12
C LEU A 134 2.38 -1.38 5.08
N LEU A 135 3.30 -2.34 5.24
CA LEU A 135 4.48 -2.16 6.08
C LEU A 135 5.37 -1.01 5.58
N VAL A 136 5.65 -0.95 4.27
CA VAL A 136 6.43 0.15 3.68
C VAL A 136 5.68 1.49 3.78
N MET A 137 4.36 1.48 3.63
CA MET A 137 3.54 2.68 3.82
C MET A 137 3.58 3.18 5.26
N SER A 138 3.57 2.26 6.23
CA SER A 138 3.72 2.57 7.64
C SER A 138 5.07 3.21 7.94
N THR A 139 6.17 2.63 7.45
CA THR A 139 7.50 3.21 7.66
C THR A 139 7.70 4.56 6.96
N ALA A 140 6.95 4.83 5.90
CA ALA A 140 6.90 6.13 5.23
C ALA A 140 5.98 7.16 5.93
N GLY A 141 5.34 6.80 7.04
CA GLY A 141 4.46 7.68 7.81
C GLY A 141 3.07 7.89 7.21
N ALA A 142 2.62 7.04 6.27
CA ALA A 142 1.33 7.19 5.60
C ALA A 142 0.12 7.10 6.56
N PHE A 143 0.29 6.42 7.69
CA PHE A 143 -0.76 6.14 8.67
C PHE A 143 -0.65 6.99 9.95
N GLU A 144 0.31 7.90 10.02
CA GLU A 144 0.50 8.78 11.17
C GLU A 144 -0.65 9.81 11.32
N PRO A 145 -0.94 10.29 12.55
CA PRO A 145 -1.92 11.36 12.78
C PRO A 145 -1.51 12.63 12.00
N GLY A 146 -2.29 13.00 10.97
CA GLY A 146 -1.97 14.10 10.05
C GLY A 146 -1.55 13.67 8.64
N GLY A 147 -1.55 12.36 8.35
CA GLY A 147 -1.38 11.82 6.99
C GLY A 147 -2.52 12.18 6.01
N PRO A 148 -2.55 11.60 4.79
CA PRO A 148 -3.41 12.03 3.67
C PRO A 148 -4.95 11.90 3.82
N ALA A 149 -5.46 11.76 5.04
CA ALA A 149 -6.86 11.83 5.40
C ALA A 149 -7.09 12.99 6.38
N GLY A 150 -6.94 14.22 5.88
CA GLY A 150 -6.99 15.45 6.67
C GLY A 150 -8.35 16.16 6.77
N HIS A 151 -9.48 15.51 6.46
CA HIS A 151 -10.78 16.21 6.39
C HIS A 151 -12.01 15.48 6.95
N ALA A 152 -11.86 14.26 7.48
CA ALA A 152 -12.95 13.52 8.12
C ALA A 152 -12.40 12.69 9.29
N ASP A 153 -13.22 12.42 10.30
CA ASP A 153 -12.93 11.65 11.53
C ASP A 153 -12.30 10.24 11.33
N GLN A 154 -12.02 9.82 10.09
CA GLN A 154 -11.48 8.51 9.75
C GLN A 154 -10.09 8.65 9.15
N SER A 155 -9.11 7.99 9.79
CA SER A 155 -7.74 7.93 9.31
C SER A 155 -7.63 7.01 8.09
N LEU A 156 -6.58 7.21 7.28
CA LEU A 156 -6.26 6.29 6.18
C LEU A 156 -6.14 4.84 6.68
N ALA A 157 -5.61 4.65 7.89
CA ALA A 157 -5.48 3.34 8.52
C ALA A 157 -6.84 2.68 8.78
N SER A 158 -7.81 3.42 9.34
CA SER A 158 -9.14 2.85 9.62
C SER A 158 -9.88 2.47 8.34
N ILE A 159 -9.80 3.32 7.31
CA ILE A 159 -10.41 3.06 6.00
C ILE A 159 -9.74 1.84 5.35
N THR A 160 -8.41 1.79 5.34
CA THR A 160 -7.65 0.68 4.75
C THR A 160 -7.96 -0.63 5.46
N LYS A 161 -8.00 -0.64 6.80
CA LYS A 161 -8.37 -1.82 7.59
C LYS A 161 -9.77 -2.30 7.23
N ALA A 162 -10.77 -1.41 7.18
CA ALA A 162 -12.14 -1.78 6.87
C ALA A 162 -12.28 -2.41 5.48
N VAL A 163 -11.55 -1.89 4.48
CA VAL A 163 -11.55 -2.43 3.13
C VAL A 163 -10.92 -3.83 3.09
N ILE A 164 -9.77 -4.01 3.73
CA ILE A 164 -9.05 -5.30 3.77
C ILE A 164 -9.84 -6.35 4.54
N ASP A 165 -10.45 -5.99 5.67
CA ASP A 165 -11.29 -6.89 6.48
C ASP A 165 -12.43 -7.51 5.65
N GLY A 166 -12.95 -6.77 4.67
CA GLY A 166 -14.01 -7.24 3.78
C GLY A 166 -13.59 -8.28 2.72
N PHE A 167 -12.29 -8.47 2.44
CA PHE A 167 -11.85 -9.42 1.42
C PHE A 167 -10.66 -10.31 1.80
N CYS A 168 -9.92 -9.94 2.84
CA CYS A 168 -8.77 -10.68 3.36
C CYS A 168 -8.67 -10.45 4.89
N PRO A 169 -9.65 -10.92 5.68
CA PRO A 169 -9.70 -10.69 7.13
C PRO A 169 -8.51 -11.30 7.89
N GLU A 170 -7.94 -12.39 7.36
CA GLU A 170 -6.75 -13.04 7.90
C GLU A 170 -5.55 -12.08 7.95
N LEU A 171 -5.41 -11.21 6.94
CA LEU A 171 -4.33 -10.23 6.89
C LEU A 171 -4.48 -9.18 8.00
N CYS A 172 -5.69 -8.72 8.28
CA CYS A 172 -5.95 -7.76 9.35
C CYS A 172 -5.68 -8.33 10.75
N SER A 173 -5.76 -9.65 10.91
CA SER A 173 -5.52 -10.35 12.18
C SER A 173 -4.03 -10.65 12.44
N GLY A 174 -3.17 -10.45 11.44
CA GLY A 174 -1.74 -10.69 11.55
C GLY A 174 -1.05 -9.73 12.53
N ALA A 175 -0.18 -10.28 13.38
CA ALA A 175 0.57 -9.50 14.38
C ALA A 175 1.43 -8.40 13.75
N ASP A 176 1.95 -8.61 12.54
CA ASP A 176 2.81 -7.67 11.82
C ASP A 176 2.12 -6.32 11.55
N LEU A 177 0.80 -6.32 11.33
CA LEU A 177 0.03 -5.12 11.00
C LEU A 177 -0.69 -4.52 12.21
N ALA A 178 -0.62 -5.15 13.38
CA ALA A 178 -1.30 -4.69 14.59
C ALA A 178 -0.88 -3.26 14.99
N SER A 179 0.39 -2.90 14.74
CA SER A 179 0.92 -1.56 14.98
C SER A 179 0.25 -0.48 14.12
N ILE A 180 -0.14 -0.81 12.89
CA ILE A 180 -0.77 0.11 11.93
C ILE A 180 -2.22 0.42 12.36
N TRP A 181 -2.91 -0.58 12.92
CA TRP A 181 -4.32 -0.48 13.29
C TRP A 181 -4.56 0.16 14.67
N GLY A 182 -3.52 0.66 15.33
CA GLY A 182 -3.64 1.20 16.67
C GLY A 182 -3.77 0.13 17.75
N GLY A 183 -3.28 -1.10 17.48
CA GLY A 183 -3.14 -2.14 18.49
C GLY A 183 -2.11 -1.73 19.53
N GLN A 184 -2.52 -0.98 20.55
CA GLN A 184 -1.80 -0.92 21.80
C GLN A 184 -1.67 -2.35 22.31
N SER A 185 -0.44 -2.87 22.33
CA SER A 185 -0.05 -3.82 23.37
C SER A 185 -0.18 -3.06 24.70
N HIS A 186 -1.39 -3.05 25.23
CA HIS A 186 -1.67 -2.60 26.59
C HIS A 186 -1.00 -3.61 27.52
N ILE A 187 0.28 -3.39 27.84
CA ILE A 187 0.88 -4.01 29.03
C ILE A 187 0.04 -3.46 30.19
N PRO A 188 -0.69 -4.28 30.96
CA PRO A 188 -1.28 -3.80 32.20
C PRO A 188 -0.11 -3.63 33.17
N GLY A 189 0.47 -2.43 33.18
CA GLY A 189 1.44 -2.00 34.19
C GLY A 189 0.78 -2.15 35.56
N GLY A 190 1.30 -3.10 36.32
CA GLY A 190 0.76 -3.53 37.59
C GLY A 190 0.62 -2.39 38.60
N GLN A 191 -0.49 -2.42 39.33
CA GLN A 191 -0.61 -1.77 40.62
C GLN A 191 0.49 -2.28 41.54
N SER A 192 1.32 -1.38 42.07
CA SER A 192 2.03 -1.55 43.33
C SER A 192 1.99 -0.19 44.00
N HIS A 193 0.93 0.05 44.77
CA HIS A 193 0.93 -0.11 46.22
C HIS A 193 1.96 0.81 46.87
N ILE A 194 1.47 1.91 47.44
CA ILE A 194 2.19 2.79 48.36
C ILE A 194 2.05 2.17 49.76
N PRO A 195 3.15 1.85 50.47
CA PRO A 195 3.07 1.73 51.91
C PRO A 195 4.09 2.63 52.61
N GLY A 196 3.64 3.26 53.69
CA GLY A 196 4.50 3.58 54.83
C GLY A 196 4.85 5.05 55.02
N GLN A 197 4.00 5.76 55.75
CA GLN A 197 4.47 6.81 56.67
C GLN A 197 5.20 6.14 57.85
N SER A 198 6.38 6.66 58.21
CA SER A 198 6.80 6.76 59.61
C SER A 198 8.01 7.69 59.80
N HIS A 199 7.75 8.79 60.50
CA HIS A 199 8.56 9.39 61.56
C HIS A 199 10.10 9.45 61.44
N ILE A 200 10.64 10.67 61.41
CA ILE A 200 11.90 11.04 62.09
C ILE A 200 11.69 12.39 62.81
N PRO A 201 12.09 12.55 64.08
CA PRO A 201 11.80 13.72 64.90
C PRO A 201 12.80 14.87 64.71
N ALA A 202 12.36 16.05 65.14
CA ALA A 202 13.13 17.29 65.19
C ALA A 202 14.22 17.29 66.26
N SER A 203 15.36 17.93 65.96
CA SER A 203 16.03 18.84 66.90
C SER A 203 17.03 19.75 66.19
N ASP A 204 16.81 21.04 66.43
CA ASP A 204 17.75 22.15 66.67
C ASP A 204 18.84 22.49 65.65
N GLN A 205 18.68 23.67 65.05
CA GLN A 205 19.58 24.82 65.27
C GLN A 205 18.96 26.09 64.68
N VAL A 206 18.93 27.18 65.46
CA VAL A 206 19.22 28.59 65.06
C VAL A 206 18.77 29.55 66.19
N THR A 207 19.78 30.04 66.92
CA THR A 207 19.95 31.43 67.43
C THR A 207 18.73 32.29 67.75
N LYS A 208 18.50 32.56 69.05
CA LYS A 208 18.81 33.84 69.73
C LYS A 208 18.44 33.76 71.21
#